data_AF-A0AA90ZVB1-F1
#
_entry.id   AF-A0AA90ZVB1-F1
#
_cell.length_a   1.000
_cell.length_b   1.000
_cell.length_c   1.000
_cell.angle_alpha   90.00
_cell.angle_beta   90.00
_cell.angle_gamma   90.00
#
_symmetry.space_group_name_H-M   'P 1'
#
loop_
_entity.id
_entity.type
_entity.pdbx_description
1 polymer ?
#
loop_
_entity_poly.entity_id
_entity_poly.type
_entity_poly.pdbx_seq_one_letter_code
_entity_poly.pdbx_strand_id
1 'polypeptide(L)'
;MAKNLKVNIDSEEFRNSFRPHMPPSRASTEEPIQKEAPKNEVSKPKEAIPSKGTSSLMDEYQERYIRRSENPARSGKMTYIRKEYHETIMRLVSVINREDMSLSGYIDHVLTEHFQKYGEVIKEVYKKNNKDIIMW
;
A
#
# COMPACT_ATOMS: atom_id res chain seq x y z
N MET A 1 -39.12 -13.99 -35.90
CA MET A 1 -39.00 -12.52 -36.06
C MET A 1 -38.10 -11.99 -34.94
N ALA A 2 -36.92 -11.48 -35.25
CA ALA A 2 -36.03 -10.86 -34.27
C ALA A 2 -36.07 -9.34 -34.46
N LYS A 3 -36.33 -8.60 -33.38
CA LYS A 3 -36.46 -7.14 -33.39
C LYS A 3 -35.06 -6.54 -33.19
N ASN A 4 -34.56 -5.80 -34.18
CA ASN A 4 -33.27 -5.11 -34.05
C ASN A 4 -33.48 -3.85 -33.19
N LEU A 5 -32.98 -3.88 -31.95
CA LEU A 5 -32.98 -2.72 -31.05
C LEU A 5 -31.81 -1.81 -31.43
N LYS A 6 -32.10 -0.71 -32.15
CA LYS A 6 -31.12 0.35 -32.38
C LYS A 6 -30.99 1.16 -31.10
N VAL A 7 -30.01 0.82 -30.27
CA VAL A 7 -29.65 1.63 -29.11
C VAL A 7 -28.80 2.81 -29.61
N ASN A 8 -29.35 4.02 -29.55
CA ASN A 8 -28.58 5.24 -29.75
C ASN A 8 -28.14 5.72 -28.37
N ILE A 9 -26.85 5.57 -28.06
CA ILE A 9 -26.30 5.95 -26.76
C ILE A 9 -25.78 7.37 -26.89
N ASP A 10 -26.46 8.33 -26.27
CA ASP A 10 -25.97 9.70 -26.17
C ASP A 10 -24.75 9.75 -25.24
N SER A 11 -23.61 10.15 -25.81
CA SER A 11 -22.32 10.14 -25.13
C SER A 11 -22.22 11.22 -24.05
N GLU A 12 -23.00 12.29 -24.16
CA GLU A 12 -23.02 13.39 -23.19
C GLU A 12 -23.80 13.02 -21.92
N GLU A 13 -24.92 12.32 -22.08
CA GLU A 13 -25.72 11.83 -20.96
C GLU A 13 -24.97 10.75 -20.16
N PHE A 14 -24.25 9.87 -20.86
CA PHE A 14 -23.38 8.87 -20.21
C PHE A 14 -22.25 9.54 -19.41
N ARG A 15 -21.56 10.55 -19.96
CA ARG A 15 -20.50 11.28 -19.23
C ARG A 15 -21.04 12.07 -18.03
N ASN A 16 -22.23 12.64 -18.15
CA ASN A 16 -22.84 13.41 -17.08
C ASN A 16 -23.35 12.53 -15.92
N SER A 17 -23.68 11.26 -16.18
CA SER A 17 -24.11 10.32 -15.12
C SER A 17 -23.02 9.96 -14.09
N PHE A 18 -21.74 10.07 -14.46
CA PHE A 18 -20.60 9.79 -13.57
C PHE A 18 -20.07 11.04 -12.86
N ARG A 19 -20.61 12.23 -13.15
CA ARG A 19 -20.19 13.46 -12.48
C ARG A 19 -20.98 13.60 -11.16
N PRO A 20 -20.32 13.61 -9.99
CA PRO A 20 -21.02 13.90 -8.74
C PRO A 20 -21.65 15.30 -8.83
N HIS A 21 -22.95 15.40 -8.52
CA HIS A 21 -23.66 16.68 -8.48
C HIS A 21 -23.14 17.50 -7.29
N MET A 22 -22.10 18.28 -7.54
CA MET A 22 -21.51 19.18 -6.56
C MET A 22 -22.48 20.34 -6.29
N PRO A 23 -22.75 20.71 -5.03
CA PRO A 23 -23.62 21.86 -4.74
C PRO A 23 -22.98 23.14 -5.28
N PRO A 24 -23.75 24.18 -5.62
CA PRO A 24 -23.20 25.42 -6.13
C PRO A 24 -22.27 26.03 -5.08
N SER A 25 -20.99 26.15 -5.43
CA SER A 25 -20.00 26.86 -4.63
C SER A 25 -20.42 28.32 -4.51
N ARG A 26 -20.64 28.77 -3.28
CA ARG A 26 -20.98 30.15 -2.92
C ARG A 26 -19.77 31.04 -3.22
N ALA A 27 -19.97 31.96 -4.16
CA ALA A 27 -19.24 33.18 -4.48
C ALA A 27 -17.96 33.52 -3.69
N SER A 28 -16.89 33.82 -4.43
CA SER A 28 -15.75 34.59 -3.96
C SER A 28 -15.97 36.08 -4.28
N THR A 29 -15.63 36.97 -3.34
CA THR A 29 -15.03 38.33 -3.45
C THR A 29 -15.63 39.31 -2.41
N GLU A 30 -14.79 39.80 -1.48
CA GLU A 30 -14.57 41.22 -1.06
C GLU A 30 -13.97 41.33 0.38
N GLU A 31 -12.85 42.06 0.54
CA GLU A 31 -12.10 42.40 1.79
C GLU A 31 -12.77 43.59 2.57
N PRO A 32 -12.22 44.30 3.63
CA PRO A 32 -10.94 44.21 4.39
C PRO A 32 -10.96 44.55 5.95
N ILE A 33 -9.79 44.39 6.61
CA ILE A 33 -9.18 45.17 7.75
C ILE A 33 -9.48 44.91 9.28
N GLN A 34 -8.42 44.41 9.95
CA GLN A 34 -7.69 44.79 11.21
C GLN A 34 -8.23 44.66 12.67
N LYS A 35 -7.32 44.08 13.51
CA LYS A 35 -6.90 44.35 14.93
C LYS A 35 -6.92 43.04 15.77
N GLU A 36 -6.01 42.68 16.66
CA GLU A 36 -4.76 43.20 17.27
C GLU A 36 -4.09 41.99 17.97
N ALA A 37 -2.76 41.96 18.11
CA ALA A 37 -2.02 41.00 18.95
C ALA A 37 -2.01 41.51 20.43
N PRO A 38 -1.68 40.72 21.50
CA PRO A 38 -0.36 40.09 21.64
C PRO A 38 -0.24 38.76 22.46
N LYS A 39 0.80 38.02 22.10
CA LYS A 39 1.81 37.30 22.93
C LYS A 39 1.34 36.39 24.08
N ASN A 40 1.66 35.10 23.94
CA ASN A 40 2.65 34.51 24.84
C ASN A 40 3.45 33.39 24.16
N GLU A 41 4.77 33.61 24.13
CA GLU A 41 5.80 32.67 23.71
C GLU A 41 5.98 31.58 24.76
N VAL A 42 6.07 30.31 24.34
CA VAL A 42 6.97 29.32 24.96
C VAL A 42 7.51 28.39 23.86
N SER A 43 8.73 28.69 23.45
CA SER A 43 9.87 27.84 23.05
C SER A 43 9.69 26.56 22.19
N LYS A 44 10.27 26.68 20.98
CA LYS A 44 11.02 25.69 20.14
C LYS A 44 11.75 24.55 20.89
N PRO A 45 12.26 23.48 20.19
CA PRO A 45 12.53 23.41 18.75
C PRO A 45 11.96 22.19 18.00
N LYS A 46 11.52 22.46 16.76
CA LYS A 46 11.46 21.46 15.69
C LYS A 46 12.87 20.92 15.48
N GLU A 47 13.12 19.68 15.89
CA GLU A 47 14.20 18.89 15.34
C GLU A 47 13.89 18.65 13.86
N ALA A 48 14.59 19.39 13.00
CA ALA A 48 14.74 19.03 11.61
C ALA A 48 15.58 17.74 11.58
N ILE A 49 14.89 16.59 11.49
CA ILE A 49 15.53 15.32 11.18
C ILE A 49 16.21 15.51 9.81
N PRO A 50 17.51 15.22 9.67
CA PRO A 50 18.20 15.37 8.40
C PRO A 50 17.54 14.42 7.38
N SER A 51 17.01 14.97 6.29
CA SER A 51 16.27 14.25 5.24
C SER A 51 17.14 13.30 4.38
N LYS A 52 18.26 12.83 4.94
CA LYS A 52 19.23 11.95 4.29
C LYS A 52 19.06 10.48 4.72
N GLY A 53 18.25 10.21 5.75
CA GLY A 53 18.02 8.86 6.28
C GLY A 53 16.79 8.14 5.71
N THR A 54 15.79 8.86 5.21
CA THR A 54 14.54 8.24 4.72
C THR A 54 14.68 7.64 3.32
N SER A 55 15.48 8.25 2.44
CA SER A 55 15.75 7.71 1.10
C SER A 55 16.54 6.40 1.18
N SER A 56 17.58 6.36 2.01
CA SER A 56 18.40 5.13 2.18
C SER A 56 17.58 3.96 2.73
N LEU A 57 16.67 4.21 3.66
CA LEU A 57 15.77 3.18 4.19
C LEU A 57 14.72 2.75 3.16
N MET A 58 14.24 3.67 2.33
CA MET A 58 13.30 3.38 1.26
C MET A 58 13.94 2.47 0.21
N ASP A 59 15.18 2.77 -0.18
CA ASP A 59 15.94 1.98 -1.13
C ASP A 59 16.22 0.57 -0.58
N GLU A 60 16.71 0.47 0.67
CA GLU A 60 16.96 -0.82 1.32
C GLU A 60 15.67 -1.67 1.44
N TYR A 61 14.55 -1.03 1.79
CA TYR A 61 13.26 -1.71 1.87
C TYR A 61 12.81 -2.23 0.49
N GLN A 62 12.98 -1.42 -0.56
CA GLN A 62 12.64 -1.81 -1.92
C GLN A 62 13.49 -2.99 -2.40
N GLU A 63 14.81 -2.95 -2.19
CA GLU A 63 15.70 -4.04 -2.59
C GLU A 63 15.40 -5.35 -1.84
N ARG A 64 14.99 -5.24 -0.57
CA ARG A 64 14.71 -6.42 0.25
C ARG A 64 13.37 -7.07 -0.06
N TYR A 65 12.31 -6.28 -0.20
CA TYR A 65 10.94 -6.80 -0.28
C TYR A 65 10.24 -6.52 -1.60
N ILE A 66 10.73 -5.57 -2.41
CA ILE A 66 10.13 -5.10 -3.66
C ILE A 66 11.02 -5.45 -4.86
N ARG A 67 11.32 -6.74 -5.02
CA ARG A 67 12.10 -7.33 -6.12
C ARG A 67 11.34 -8.43 -6.86
N ARG A 68 11.77 -8.82 -8.06
CA ARG A 68 11.18 -9.96 -8.77
C ARG A 68 11.18 -11.24 -7.92
N SER A 69 10.04 -11.93 -7.83
CA SER A 69 9.93 -13.24 -7.19
C SER A 69 10.47 -14.33 -8.12
N GLU A 70 11.41 -15.15 -7.63
CA GLU A 70 11.89 -16.34 -8.34
C GLU A 70 10.84 -17.46 -8.34
N ASN A 71 10.01 -17.49 -7.29
CA ASN A 71 8.95 -18.48 -7.12
C ASN A 71 7.63 -17.95 -7.68
N PRO A 72 7.09 -18.56 -8.76
CA PRO A 72 5.81 -18.14 -9.30
C PRO A 72 4.67 -18.62 -8.39
N ALA A 73 3.67 -17.76 -8.17
CA ALA A 73 2.53 -18.02 -7.28
C ALA A 73 1.85 -19.39 -7.52
N ARG A 74 1.76 -19.80 -8.80
CA ARG A 74 1.15 -21.06 -9.24
C ARG A 74 1.85 -22.32 -8.70
N SER A 75 3.10 -22.22 -8.26
CA SER A 75 3.84 -23.32 -7.65
C SER A 75 3.67 -23.37 -6.12
N GLY A 76 3.08 -22.32 -5.54
CA GLY A 76 2.89 -22.19 -4.11
C GLY A 76 1.60 -22.82 -3.62
N LYS A 77 1.33 -22.65 -2.33
CA LYS A 77 0.06 -23.02 -1.68
C LYS A 77 -0.77 -21.76 -1.43
N MET A 78 -2.09 -21.91 -1.48
CA MET A 78 -3.00 -20.81 -1.12
C MET A 78 -3.05 -20.68 0.41
N THR A 79 -2.96 -19.44 0.90
CA THR A 79 -3.13 -19.11 2.31
C THR A 79 -4.08 -17.92 2.46
N TYR A 80 -4.80 -17.89 3.58
CA TYR A 80 -5.60 -16.73 3.94
C TYR A 80 -4.71 -15.65 4.56
N ILE A 81 -4.96 -14.40 4.17
CA ILE A 81 -4.40 -13.22 4.82
C ILE A 81 -5.56 -12.27 5.18
N ARG A 82 -5.34 -11.43 6.18
CA ARG A 82 -6.31 -10.40 6.55
C ARG A 82 -6.56 -9.46 5.37
N LYS A 83 -7.81 -9.00 5.23
CA LYS A 83 -8.24 -8.12 4.14
C LYS A 83 -7.42 -6.82 4.12
N GLU A 84 -7.16 -6.24 5.28
CA GLU A 84 -6.42 -4.98 5.42
C GLU A 84 -4.97 -5.13 4.94
N TYR A 85 -4.38 -6.30 5.17
CA TYR A 85 -3.01 -6.61 4.72
C TYR A 85 -2.97 -6.85 3.22
N HIS A 86 -3.97 -7.56 2.69
CA HIS A 86 -4.12 -7.73 1.26
C HIS A 86 -4.19 -6.37 0.54
N GLU A 87 -5.07 -5.47 0.98
CA GLU A 87 -5.23 -4.14 0.40
C GLU A 87 -3.95 -3.30 0.49
N THR A 88 -3.29 -3.34 1.65
CA THR A 88 -2.03 -2.60 1.87
C THR A 88 -0.93 -3.08 0.94
N ILE A 89 -0.72 -4.40 0.83
CA ILE A 89 0.32 -4.97 -0.02
C ILE A 89 -0.02 -4.74 -1.50
N MET A 90 -1.28 -4.91 -1.91
CA MET A 90 -1.70 -4.63 -3.28
C MET A 90 -1.47 -3.17 -3.67
N ARG A 91 -1.73 -2.22 -2.77
CA ARG A 91 -1.43 -0.80 -3.00
C ARG A 91 0.06 -0.56 -3.14
N LEU A 92 0.87 -1.17 -2.27
CA LEU A 92 2.32 -1.08 -2.30
C LEU A 92 2.89 -1.56 -3.64
N VAL A 93 2.48 -2.76 -4.08
CA VAL A 93 2.91 -3.35 -5.35
C VAL A 93 2.48 -2.48 -6.54
N SER A 94 1.25 -1.98 -6.53
CA SER A 94 0.71 -1.12 -7.59
C SER A 94 1.47 0.21 -7.74
N VAL A 95 1.89 0.81 -6.61
CA VAL A 95 2.55 2.12 -6.62
C VAL A 95 4.00 2.01 -7.07
N ILE A 96 4.71 0.95 -6.66
CA ILE A 96 6.14 0.85 -6.92
C ILE A 96 6.43 0.36 -8.35
N ASN A 97 5.54 -0.48 -8.92
CA ASN A 97 5.51 -0.93 -10.32
C ASN A 97 6.90 -1.15 -10.97
N ARG A 98 7.85 -1.65 -10.19
CA ARG A 98 9.18 -2.08 -10.61
C ARG A 98 9.17 -3.61 -10.60
N GLU A 99 9.61 -4.21 -11.71
CA GLU A 99 9.81 -5.65 -11.88
C GLU A 99 8.62 -6.54 -11.46
N ASP A 100 7.55 -6.62 -12.26
CA ASP A 100 6.48 -7.64 -12.21
C ASP A 100 6.20 -8.31 -10.84
N MET A 101 6.09 -7.50 -9.77
CA MET A 101 5.90 -8.04 -8.44
C MET A 101 4.44 -8.46 -8.25
N SER A 102 4.24 -9.58 -7.57
CA SER A 102 2.92 -10.03 -7.14
C SER A 102 2.78 -9.97 -5.61
N LEU A 103 1.53 -9.98 -5.13
CA LEU A 103 1.20 -10.17 -3.71
C LEU A 103 1.90 -11.40 -3.13
N SER A 104 1.92 -12.52 -3.87
CA SER A 104 2.57 -13.75 -3.43
C SER A 104 4.08 -13.56 -3.29
N GLY A 105 4.72 -12.82 -4.20
CA GLY A 105 6.15 -12.55 -4.15
C GLY A 105 6.55 -11.70 -2.94
N TYR A 106 5.77 -10.66 -2.64
CA TYR A 106 6.00 -9.86 -1.43
C TYR A 106 5.90 -10.72 -0.15
N ILE A 107 4.88 -11.57 -0.06
CA ILE A 107 4.70 -12.48 1.08
C ILE A 107 5.87 -13.48 1.16
N ASP A 108 6.33 -14.02 0.03
CA ASP A 108 7.48 -14.94 -0.02
C ASP A 108 8.76 -14.29 0.54
N HIS A 109 9.05 -13.04 0.18
CA HIS A 109 10.21 -12.32 0.71
C HIS A 109 10.12 -12.06 2.21
N VAL A 110 8.94 -11.64 2.70
CA VAL A 110 8.72 -11.45 4.14
C VAL A 110 8.89 -12.75 4.91
N LEU A 111 8.36 -13.85 4.40
CA LEU A 111 8.49 -15.17 5.02
C LEU A 111 9.94 -15.67 4.96
N THR A 112 10.63 -15.49 3.84
CA THR A 112 12.04 -15.88 3.66
C THR A 112 12.91 -15.22 4.72
N GLU A 113 12.80 -13.90 4.89
CA GLU A 113 13.57 -13.19 5.91
C GLU A 113 13.17 -13.62 7.32
N HIS A 114 11.87 -13.81 7.59
CA HIS A 114 11.39 -14.28 8.88
C HIS A 114 12.01 -15.63 9.24
N PHE A 115 12.00 -16.58 8.31
CA PHE A 115 12.59 -17.91 8.53
C PHE A 115 14.11 -17.87 8.62
N GLN A 116 14.78 -17.00 7.86
CA GLN A 116 16.22 -16.81 7.98
C GLN A 116 16.60 -16.26 9.36
N LYS A 117 15.82 -15.31 9.89
CA LYS A 117 16.08 -14.68 11.19
C LYS A 117 15.71 -15.57 12.38
N TYR A 118 14.61 -16.31 12.29
CA TYR A 118 14.04 -17.05 13.42
C TYR A 118 14.08 -18.57 13.24
N GLY A 119 14.73 -19.09 12.21
CA GLY A 119 14.75 -20.53 11.90
C GLY A 119 15.21 -21.41 13.06
N GLU A 120 16.26 -21.01 13.78
CA GLU A 120 16.75 -21.76 14.96
C GLU A 120 15.73 -21.76 16.11
N VAL A 121 15.09 -20.62 16.38
CA VAL A 121 14.05 -20.51 17.41
C VAL A 121 12.86 -21.38 17.03
N ILE A 122 12.46 -21.36 15.75
CA ILE A 122 11.37 -22.20 15.23
C ILE A 122 11.71 -23.69 15.41
N LYS A 123 12.93 -24.12 15.10
CA LYS A 123 13.39 -25.51 15.33
C LYS A 123 13.30 -25.91 16.80
N GLU A 124 13.71 -25.03 17.71
CA GLU A 124 13.63 -25.29 19.15
C GLU A 124 12.19 -25.47 19.63
N VAL A 125 11.27 -24.63 19.14
CA VAL A 125 9.82 -24.74 19.42
C VAL A 125 9.28 -26.10 18.94
N TYR A 126 9.66 -26.56 17.75
CA TYR A 126 9.21 -27.85 17.23
C TYR A 126 9.73 -29.05 18.04
N LYS A 127 11.02 -29.03 18.40
CA LYS A 127 11.63 -30.07 19.24
C LYS A 127 10.95 -30.17 20.60
N LYS A 128 10.67 -29.04 21.25
CA LYS A 128 9.94 -28.99 22.55
C LYS A 128 8.53 -29.55 22.46
N ASN A 129 7.90 -29.46 21.28
CA ASN A 129 6.56 -29.98 21.03
C ASN A 129 6.54 -31.43 20.51
N ASN A 130 7.67 -32.15 20.52
CA ASN A 130 7.81 -33.54 20.04
C ASN A 130 7.30 -33.75 18.60
N LYS A 131 7.43 -32.73 17.75
CA LYS A 131 7.12 -32.81 16.31
C LYS A 131 8.41 -32.64 15.53
N ASP A 132 8.99 -33.75 15.08
CA ASP A 132 10.10 -33.69 14.14
C ASP A 132 9.61 -33.09 12.82
N ILE A 133 10.20 -31.97 12.44
CA ILE A 133 10.01 -31.39 11.11
C ILE A 133 11.31 -31.55 10.32
N ILE A 134 11.16 -32.08 9.12
CA ILE A 134 12.16 -31.97 8.06
C ILE A 134 11.94 -30.60 7.41
N MET A 135 12.81 -29.63 7.72
CA MET A 135 12.94 -28.38 6.97
C MET A 135 14.15 -28.49 6.02
N TRP A 136 14.05 -27.87 4.84
CA TRP A 136 15.07 -27.79 3.80
C TRP A 136 16.24 -26.88 4.19
#